data_AF-A0AAU1NGP1-F1
#
_entry.id   AF-A0AAU1NGP1-F1
#
_cell.length_a   1.000
_cell.length_b   1.000
_cell.length_c   1.000
_cell.angle_alpha   90.00
_cell.angle_beta   90.00
_cell.angle_gamma   90.00
#
_symmetry.space_group_name_H-M   'P 1'
#
loop_
_entity.id
_entity.type
_entity.pdbx_description
1 polymer ?
#
loop_
_entity_poly.entity_id
_entity_poly.type
_entity_poly.pdbx_seq_one_letter_code
_entity_poly.pdbx_strand_id
1 'polypeptide(L)'
;MSTFADIRRAAWDTETTGPNPTEDRIVTAAFIVRTPAGDNIPFSWLINPGVPIPAEATAVHGIDDAKVQAEGADPKTALDEIAAYVAHAIEQGMPLIAFNASFDWSILHYDLLRNGLPTVYDRVGSAVLPLVDPIVIDKQMDRYVKGSGMRKLKPTAERYGVELTD
;
A
#
# COMPACT_ATOMS: atom_id res chain seq x y z
N MET A 1 -2.69 -0.52 -30.01
CA MET A 1 -2.22 -1.33 -28.86
C MET A 1 -2.27 -0.40 -27.67
N SER A 2 -3.02 -0.71 -26.61
CA SER A 2 -3.00 0.08 -25.38
C SER A 2 -1.66 -0.13 -24.66
N THR A 3 -1.11 0.93 -24.07
CA THR A 3 0.11 0.85 -23.25
C THR A 3 -0.24 0.84 -21.76
N PHE A 4 0.73 0.53 -20.90
CA PHE A 4 0.57 0.67 -19.44
C PHE A 4 0.16 2.09 -19.01
N ALA A 5 0.54 3.12 -19.79
CA ALA A 5 0.18 4.51 -19.51
C ALA A 5 -1.29 4.82 -19.80
N ASP A 6 -1.93 4.06 -20.71
CA ASP A 6 -3.28 4.33 -21.22
C ASP A 6 -4.35 3.44 -20.58
N ILE A 7 -3.99 2.65 -19.57
CA ILE A 7 -4.91 1.79 -18.82
C ILE A 7 -5.13 2.33 -17.41
N ARG A 8 -6.28 1.94 -16.84
CA ARG A 8 -6.56 2.16 -15.44
C ARG A 8 -5.57 1.37 -14.59
N ARG A 9 -5.02 1.99 -13.56
CA ARG A 9 -4.04 1.42 -12.62
C ARG A 9 -4.21 2.07 -11.25
N ALA A 10 -3.77 1.43 -10.19
CA ALA A 10 -3.84 2.02 -8.86
C ALA A 10 -2.50 1.99 -8.14
N ALA A 11 -2.19 3.07 -7.43
CA ALA A 11 -1.13 3.10 -6.44
C ALA A 11 -1.70 2.71 -5.07
N TRP A 12 -0.94 1.96 -4.28
CA TRP A 12 -1.30 1.45 -2.97
C TRP A 12 -0.14 1.63 -2.00
N ASP A 13 -0.43 2.10 -0.79
CA ASP A 13 0.55 2.37 0.25
C ASP A 13 -0.09 2.29 1.65
N THR A 14 0.69 1.90 2.67
CA THR A 14 0.24 1.79 4.06
C THR A 14 1.22 2.44 5.04
N GLU A 15 0.67 3.17 6.02
CA GLU A 15 1.41 3.55 7.23
C GLU A 15 0.96 2.70 8.40
N THR A 16 1.90 2.33 9.26
CA THR A 16 1.72 1.20 10.17
C THR A 16 2.35 1.46 11.54
N THR A 17 1.97 0.68 12.55
CA THR A 17 2.56 0.78 13.88
C THR A 17 4.04 0.38 13.94
N GLY A 18 4.56 -0.25 12.87
CA GLY A 18 5.95 -0.71 12.83
C GLY A 18 6.26 -1.57 11.60
N PRO A 19 7.53 -1.99 11.44
CA PRO A 19 8.01 -2.66 10.23
C PRO A 19 7.77 -4.17 10.21
N ASN A 20 7.07 -4.77 11.20
CA ASN A 20 6.79 -6.20 11.22
C ASN A 20 5.39 -6.48 10.62
N PRO A 21 5.29 -6.94 9.36
CA PRO A 21 4.00 -7.13 8.71
C PRO A 21 3.14 -8.24 9.35
N THR A 22 3.71 -9.08 10.21
CA THR A 22 2.96 -10.17 10.88
C THR A 22 2.31 -9.72 12.19
N GLU A 23 2.90 -8.73 12.86
CA GLU A 23 2.49 -8.30 14.20
C GLU A 23 1.93 -6.88 14.23
N ASP A 24 2.43 -5.98 13.39
CA ASP A 24 2.01 -4.58 13.33
C ASP A 24 0.64 -4.39 12.67
N ARG A 25 0.05 -3.21 12.89
CA ARG A 25 -1.31 -2.83 12.50
C ARG A 25 -1.24 -1.68 11.50
N ILE A 26 -2.18 -1.67 10.56
CA ILE A 26 -2.34 -0.56 9.64
C ILE A 26 -2.93 0.63 10.41
N VAL A 27 -2.31 1.80 10.24
CA VAL A 27 -2.74 3.10 10.79
C VAL A 27 -3.40 3.92 9.69
N THR A 28 -2.81 3.95 8.48
CA THR A 28 -3.46 4.49 7.29
C THR A 28 -3.24 3.61 6.08
N ALA A 29 -4.15 3.78 5.12
CA ALA A 29 -3.99 3.25 3.79
C ALA A 29 -4.32 4.34 2.76
N ALA A 30 -3.59 4.34 1.65
CA ALA A 30 -3.87 5.17 0.49
C ALA A 30 -4.04 4.29 -0.75
N PHE A 31 -5.12 4.49 -1.48
CA PHE A 31 -5.39 3.82 -2.75
C PHE A 31 -5.77 4.88 -3.79
N ILE A 32 -4.93 5.07 -4.80
CA ILE A 32 -5.13 6.12 -5.81
C ILE A 32 -5.32 5.47 -7.17
N VAL A 33 -6.53 5.59 -7.73
CA VAL A 33 -6.81 5.10 -9.08
C VAL A 33 -6.44 6.16 -10.09
N ARG A 34 -5.52 5.83 -11.00
CA ARG A 34 -5.22 6.61 -12.19
C ARG A 34 -6.11 6.18 -13.34
N THR A 35 -6.89 7.10 -13.90
CA THR A 35 -7.75 6.83 -15.08
C THR A 35 -6.93 6.86 -16.38
N PRO A 36 -7.42 6.22 -17.46
CA PRO A 36 -6.84 6.39 -18.80
C PRO A 36 -6.76 7.84 -19.28
N ALA A 37 -7.69 8.70 -18.83
CA ALA A 37 -7.70 10.13 -19.15
C ALA A 37 -6.63 10.92 -18.38
N GLY A 38 -5.98 10.31 -17.38
CA GLY A 38 -4.92 10.92 -16.61
C GLY A 38 -5.35 11.48 -15.25
N ASP A 39 -6.61 11.30 -14.84
CA ASP A 39 -7.12 11.75 -13.54
C ASP A 39 -6.66 10.84 -12.39
N ASN A 40 -6.51 11.42 -11.21
CA ASN A 40 -6.30 10.69 -9.96
C ASN A 40 -7.60 10.68 -9.14
N ILE A 41 -8.05 9.49 -8.73
CA ILE A 41 -9.19 9.31 -7.83
C ILE A 41 -8.63 8.72 -6.52
N PRO A 42 -8.44 9.56 -5.48
CA PRO A 42 -7.86 9.12 -4.21
C PRO A 42 -8.92 8.52 -3.29
N PHE A 43 -8.53 7.44 -2.61
CA PHE A 43 -9.21 6.87 -1.44
C PHE A 43 -8.19 6.78 -0.31
N SER A 44 -8.61 7.14 0.90
CA SER A 44 -7.74 7.08 2.07
C SER A 44 -8.52 6.63 3.29
N TRP A 45 -7.81 5.93 4.17
CA TRP A 45 -8.33 5.44 5.44
C TRP A 45 -7.42 5.90 6.57
N LEU A 46 -8.04 6.35 7.66
CA LEU A 46 -7.40 6.50 8.97
C LEU A 46 -8.04 5.47 9.88
N ILE A 47 -7.21 4.63 10.49
CA ILE A 47 -7.65 3.49 11.28
C ILE A 47 -7.15 3.67 12.70
N ASN A 48 -8.01 3.40 13.69
CA ASN A 48 -7.59 3.25 15.07
C ASN A 48 -7.13 1.82 15.30
N PRO A 49 -5.81 1.54 15.35
CA PRO A 49 -5.30 0.16 15.34
C PRO A 49 -5.62 -0.62 16.63
N GLY A 50 -6.23 0.01 17.64
CA GLY A 50 -6.56 -0.61 18.93
C GLY A 50 -5.35 -0.95 19.79
N VAL A 51 -4.15 -0.54 19.37
CA VAL A 51 -2.88 -0.67 20.09
C VAL A 51 -2.15 0.67 20.06
N PRO A 52 -1.25 0.95 21.03
CA PRO A 52 -0.45 2.17 21.01
C PRO A 52 0.42 2.27 19.75
N ILE A 53 0.47 3.45 19.14
CA ILE A 53 1.37 3.76 18.03
C ILE A 53 2.75 4.13 18.62
N PRO A 54 3.83 3.38 18.32
CA PRO A 54 5.17 3.72 18.79
C PRO A 54 5.63 5.09 18.32
N ALA A 55 6.34 5.82 19.18
CA ALA A 55 6.83 7.17 18.86
C ALA A 55 7.71 7.23 17.61
N GLU A 56 8.43 6.14 17.30
CA GLU A 56 9.23 6.04 16.08
C GLU A 56 8.34 6.01 14.82
N ALA A 57 7.22 5.28 14.85
CA ALA A 57 6.26 5.26 13.75
C ALA A 57 5.59 6.64 13.59
N THR A 58 5.15 7.23 14.70
CA THR A 58 4.63 8.61 14.73
C THR A 58 5.63 9.60 14.16
N ALA A 59 6.93 9.45 14.43
CA ALA A 59 7.96 10.32 13.90
C ALA A 59 8.17 10.16 12.38
N VAL A 60 7.80 9.02 11.80
CA VAL A 60 7.84 8.78 10.35
C VAL A 60 6.61 9.36 9.65
N HIS A 61 5.41 8.98 10.09
CA HIS A 61 4.17 9.29 9.36
C HIS A 61 3.31 10.40 9.98
N GLY A 62 3.68 10.91 11.17
CA GLY A 62 3.03 12.05 11.81
C GLY A 62 1.64 11.79 12.39
N ILE A 63 1.28 10.52 12.64
CA ILE A 63 -0.03 10.13 13.17
C ILE A 63 0.18 9.54 14.55
N ASP A 64 -0.44 10.15 15.56
CA ASP A 64 -0.33 9.72 16.95
C ASP A 64 -1.62 9.06 17.45
N ASP A 65 -1.55 8.52 18.66
CA ASP A 65 -2.70 7.91 19.32
C ASP A 65 -3.88 8.89 19.43
N ALA A 66 -3.62 10.17 19.71
CA ALA A 66 -4.69 11.16 19.87
C ALA A 66 -5.50 11.33 18.57
N LYS A 67 -4.83 11.42 17.43
CA LYS A 67 -5.48 11.54 16.11
C LYS A 67 -6.33 10.32 15.78
N VAL A 68 -5.78 9.11 15.93
CA VAL A 68 -6.53 7.89 15.59
C VAL A 68 -7.68 7.61 16.55
N GLN A 69 -7.58 8.02 17.82
CA GLN A 69 -8.70 7.91 18.77
C GLN A 69 -9.85 8.87 18.42
N ALA A 70 -9.54 10.06 17.89
CA ALA A 70 -10.54 11.06 17.55
C ALA A 70 -11.21 10.82 16.18
N GLU A 71 -10.43 10.38 15.19
CA GLU A 71 -10.83 10.38 13.78
C GLU A 71 -10.74 9.00 13.12
N GLY A 72 -10.05 8.04 13.74
CA GLY A 72 -9.81 6.73 13.16
C GLY A 72 -11.06 5.86 13.14
N ALA A 73 -11.29 5.20 12.01
CA ALA A 73 -12.33 4.19 11.87
C ALA A 73 -12.00 2.92 12.67
N ASP A 74 -13.03 2.15 12.97
CA ASP A 74 -12.89 0.79 13.51
C ASP A 74 -12.07 -0.09 12.54
N PRO A 75 -11.07 -0.85 13.03
CA PRO A 75 -10.23 -1.70 12.20
C PRO A 75 -10.98 -2.65 11.30
N LYS A 76 -12.01 -3.34 11.81
CA LYS A 76 -12.72 -4.35 11.01
C LYS A 76 -13.42 -3.72 9.84
N THR A 77 -14.08 -2.59 10.09
CA THR A 77 -14.81 -1.84 9.05
C THR A 77 -13.86 -1.34 7.97
N ALA A 78 -12.77 -0.67 8.36
CA ALA A 78 -11.81 -0.11 7.41
C ALA A 78 -11.05 -1.20 6.63
N LEU A 79 -10.59 -2.26 7.30
CA LEU A 79 -9.85 -3.35 6.65
C LEU A 79 -10.72 -4.15 5.68
N ASP A 80 -12.00 -4.38 6.00
CA ASP A 80 -12.91 -5.05 5.07
C ASP A 80 -13.16 -4.21 3.82
N GLU A 81 -13.35 -2.89 3.98
CA GLU A 81 -13.49 -1.96 2.86
C GLU A 81 -12.22 -1.93 1.99
N ILE A 82 -11.06 -1.71 2.59
CA ILE A 82 -9.75 -1.73 1.90
C ILE A 82 -9.61 -3.00 1.07
N ALA A 83 -9.85 -4.15 1.68
CA ALA A 83 -9.64 -5.42 1.02
C ALA A 83 -10.68 -5.70 -0.07
N ALA A 84 -11.89 -5.15 0.05
CA ALA A 84 -12.89 -5.15 -1.01
C ALA A 84 -12.46 -4.28 -2.20
N TYR A 85 -11.91 -3.08 -1.97
CA TYR A 85 -11.37 -2.22 -3.03
C TYR A 85 -10.22 -2.90 -3.79
N VAL A 86 -9.29 -3.50 -3.04
CA VAL A 86 -8.15 -4.25 -3.61
C VAL A 86 -8.64 -5.47 -4.39
N ALA A 87 -9.58 -6.26 -3.84
CA ALA A 87 -10.15 -7.41 -4.52
C ALA A 87 -10.86 -7.02 -5.81
N HIS A 88 -11.68 -5.97 -5.77
CA HIS A 88 -12.37 -5.44 -6.95
C HIS A 88 -11.37 -5.01 -8.03
N ALA A 89 -10.30 -4.32 -7.65
CA ALA A 89 -9.25 -3.93 -8.57
C ALA A 89 -8.59 -5.14 -9.27
N ILE A 90 -8.29 -6.20 -8.51
CA ILE A 90 -7.73 -7.45 -9.04
C ILE A 90 -8.70 -8.13 -10.01
N GLU A 91 -9.98 -8.22 -9.67
CA GLU A 91 -11.02 -8.80 -10.53
C GLU A 91 -11.17 -8.04 -11.85
N GLN A 92 -10.95 -6.73 -11.85
CA GLN A 92 -10.91 -5.90 -13.06
C GLN A 92 -9.58 -6.01 -13.83
N GLY A 93 -8.62 -6.80 -13.35
CA GLY A 93 -7.28 -6.90 -13.93
C GLY A 93 -6.48 -5.61 -13.84
N MET A 94 -6.83 -4.71 -12.92
CA MET A 94 -6.20 -3.40 -12.78
C MET A 94 -4.80 -3.56 -12.14
N PRO A 95 -3.71 -3.08 -12.78
CA PRO A 95 -2.40 -3.11 -12.16
C PRO A 95 -2.37 -2.37 -10.82
N LEU A 96 -1.92 -3.07 -9.78
CA LEU A 96 -1.74 -2.53 -8.43
C LEU A 96 -0.26 -2.28 -8.18
N ILE A 97 0.09 -1.03 -7.94
CA ILE A 97 1.47 -0.56 -7.82
C ILE A 97 1.73 -0.20 -6.37
N ALA A 98 2.70 -0.86 -5.75
CA ALA A 98 3.17 -0.55 -4.41
C ALA A 98 4.69 -0.65 -4.36
N PHE A 99 5.36 0.32 -3.74
CA PHE A 99 6.81 0.37 -3.66
C PHE A 99 7.26 -0.49 -2.47
N ASN A 100 7.91 -1.63 -2.72
CA ASN A 100 8.07 -2.71 -1.73
C ASN A 100 6.77 -3.47 -1.45
N ALA A 101 5.98 -3.77 -2.50
CA ALA A 101 4.65 -4.37 -2.41
C ALA A 101 4.54 -5.60 -1.48
N SER A 102 5.64 -6.35 -1.29
CA SER A 102 5.70 -7.46 -0.35
C SER A 102 5.30 -7.08 1.08
N PHE A 103 5.61 -5.87 1.53
CA PHE A 103 5.26 -5.38 2.86
C PHE A 103 3.77 -5.08 2.97
N ASP A 104 3.24 -4.18 2.13
CA ASP A 104 1.83 -3.77 2.16
C ASP A 104 0.87 -4.95 1.99
N TRP A 105 1.25 -5.90 1.13
CA TRP A 105 0.46 -7.10 0.92
C TRP A 105 0.47 -8.03 2.13
N SER A 106 1.63 -8.20 2.75
CA SER A 106 1.77 -9.05 3.93
C SER A 106 1.03 -8.45 5.13
N ILE A 107 1.18 -7.14 5.37
CA ILE A 107 0.53 -6.52 6.52
C ILE A 107 -0.99 -6.49 6.37
N LEU A 108 -1.52 -6.19 5.18
CA LEU A 108 -2.96 -6.30 4.93
C LEU A 108 -3.46 -7.73 5.18
N HIS A 109 -2.71 -8.75 4.73
CA HIS A 109 -3.08 -10.14 4.96
C HIS A 109 -3.17 -10.49 6.45
N TYR A 110 -2.13 -10.18 7.24
CA TYR A 110 -2.13 -10.52 8.67
C TYR A 110 -3.10 -9.66 9.48
N ASP A 111 -3.31 -8.40 9.11
CA ASP A 111 -4.27 -7.55 9.81
C ASP A 111 -5.72 -7.99 9.55
N LEU A 112 -6.04 -8.46 8.33
CA LEU A 112 -7.33 -9.11 8.04
C LEU A 112 -7.53 -10.37 8.88
N LEU A 113 -6.55 -11.27 8.92
CA LEU A 113 -6.64 -12.51 9.73
C LEU A 113 -6.84 -12.22 11.22
N ARG A 114 -6.08 -11.27 11.76
CA ARG A 114 -6.17 -10.83 13.16
C ARG A 114 -7.55 -10.30 13.51
N ASN A 115 -8.22 -9.67 12.55
CA ASN A 115 -9.56 -9.13 12.68
C ASN A 115 -10.67 -10.14 12.36
N GLY A 116 -10.32 -11.39 12.02
CA GLY A 116 -11.26 -12.44 11.67
C GLY A 116 -11.98 -12.17 10.34
N LEU A 117 -11.36 -11.42 9.45
CA LEU A 117 -11.88 -11.09 8.13
C LEU A 117 -11.34 -12.06 7.07
N PRO A 118 -12.06 -12.29 5.97
CA PRO A 118 -11.50 -12.93 4.80
C PRO A 118 -10.23 -12.20 4.36
N THR A 119 -9.25 -12.91 3.83
CA THR A 119 -8.06 -12.31 3.22
C THR A 119 -8.38 -11.82 1.81
N VAL A 120 -7.47 -11.07 1.17
CA VAL A 120 -7.66 -10.75 -0.26
C VAL A 120 -7.69 -12.02 -1.10
N TYR A 121 -6.88 -13.03 -0.77
CA TYR A 121 -6.89 -14.34 -1.44
C TYR A 121 -8.23 -15.06 -1.31
N ASP A 122 -8.86 -15.00 -0.14
CA ASP A 122 -10.20 -15.59 0.05
C ASP A 122 -11.25 -14.89 -0.81
N ARG A 123 -11.10 -13.58 -1.02
CA ARG A 123 -12.01 -12.78 -1.86
C ARG A 123 -11.84 -13.08 -3.35
N VAL A 124 -10.61 -13.12 -3.86
CA VAL A 124 -10.33 -13.21 -5.30
C VAL A 124 -10.10 -14.65 -5.81
N GLY A 125 -9.95 -15.62 -4.90
CA GLY A 125 -9.74 -17.03 -5.24
C GLY A 125 -8.48 -17.26 -6.07
N SER A 126 -8.65 -17.89 -7.25
CA SER A 126 -7.54 -18.22 -8.17
C SER A 126 -7.20 -17.12 -9.18
N ALA A 127 -7.67 -15.89 -8.97
CA ALA A 127 -7.34 -14.77 -9.83
C ALA A 127 -5.83 -14.52 -9.89
N VAL A 128 -5.33 -14.16 -11.07
CA VAL A 128 -3.94 -13.68 -11.22
C VAL A 128 -3.86 -12.30 -10.60
N LEU A 129 -2.91 -12.10 -9.68
CA LEU A 129 -2.70 -10.81 -9.04
C LEU A 129 -1.84 -9.89 -9.94
N PRO A 130 -2.38 -8.77 -10.47
CA PRO A 130 -1.65 -7.86 -11.34
C PRO A 130 -0.76 -6.90 -10.53
N LEU A 131 0.09 -7.44 -9.65
CA LEU A 131 0.96 -6.64 -8.78
C LEU A 131 2.18 -6.13 -9.55
N VAL A 132 2.52 -4.86 -9.35
CA VAL A 132 3.68 -4.19 -9.94
C VAL A 132 4.49 -3.57 -8.82
N ASP A 133 5.69 -4.09 -8.58
CA ASP A 133 6.61 -3.56 -7.58
C ASP A 133 7.78 -2.83 -8.26
N PRO A 134 7.84 -1.49 -8.18
CA PRO A 134 8.96 -0.71 -8.73
C PRO A 134 10.33 -1.12 -8.19
N ILE A 135 10.45 -1.63 -6.95
CA ILE A 135 11.73 -2.13 -6.42
C ILE A 135 12.22 -3.34 -7.20
N VAL A 136 11.32 -4.24 -7.58
CA VAL A 136 11.67 -5.43 -8.37
C VAL A 136 12.14 -5.01 -9.75
N ILE A 137 11.45 -4.04 -10.37
CA ILE A 137 11.83 -3.47 -11.66
C ILE A 137 13.20 -2.80 -11.56
N ASP A 138 13.43 -1.95 -10.56
CA ASP A 138 14.69 -1.26 -10.33
C ASP A 138 15.86 -2.24 -10.14
N LYS A 139 15.66 -3.34 -9.40
CA LYS A 139 16.65 -4.41 -9.24
C LYS A 139 17.02 -5.08 -10.57
N GLN A 140 16.10 -5.13 -11.53
CA GLN A 140 16.38 -5.67 -12.87
C GLN A 140 17.05 -4.65 -13.79
N MET A 141 16.62 -3.38 -13.72
CA MET A 141 17.10 -2.31 -14.59
C MET A 141 18.52 -1.85 -14.24
N ASP A 142 18.83 -1.73 -12.95
CA ASP A 142 20.19 -1.47 -12.47
C ASP A 142 20.52 -2.49 -11.38
N ARG A 143 21.26 -3.54 -11.77
CA ARG A 143 21.59 -4.66 -10.86
C ARG A 143 22.66 -4.31 -9.83
N TYR A 144 23.44 -3.25 -10.07
CA TYR A 144 24.70 -2.99 -9.34
C TYR A 144 24.61 -1.81 -8.37
N VAL A 145 23.42 -1.27 -8.13
CA VAL A 145 23.18 -0.27 -7.07
C VAL A 145 23.71 -0.79 -5.73
N LYS A 146 24.70 -0.08 -5.19
CA LYS A 146 25.33 -0.42 -3.90
C LYS A 146 24.57 0.22 -2.74
N GLY A 147 24.31 -0.57 -1.70
CA GLY A 147 23.65 -0.14 -0.46
C GLY A 147 22.13 -0.24 -0.54
N SER A 148 21.51 -0.93 0.44
CA SER A 148 20.05 -1.11 0.51
C SER A 148 19.29 0.23 0.61
N GLY A 149 19.89 1.24 1.25
CA GLY A 149 19.35 2.59 1.32
C GLY A 149 19.13 3.25 -0.04
N MET A 150 19.94 2.88 -1.05
CA MET A 150 19.83 3.42 -2.41
C MET A 150 18.69 2.80 -3.23
N ARG A 151 17.94 1.85 -2.65
CA ARG A 151 16.72 1.25 -3.22
C ARG A 151 15.45 1.75 -2.53
N LYS A 152 15.56 2.70 -1.59
CA LYS A 152 14.39 3.38 -1.01
C LYS A 152 13.72 4.25 -2.08
N LEU A 153 12.46 4.64 -1.85
CA LEU A 153 11.65 5.39 -2.81
C LEU A 153 12.38 6.63 -3.34
N LYS A 154 12.81 7.52 -2.45
CA LYS A 154 13.47 8.79 -2.83
C LYS A 154 14.74 8.61 -3.69
N PRO A 155 15.76 7.84 -3.26
CA PRO A 155 16.93 7.59 -4.11
C PRO A 155 16.64 6.84 -5.42
N THR A 156 15.54 6.09 -5.48
CA THR A 156 15.10 5.41 -6.70
C THR A 156 14.44 6.40 -7.65
N ALA A 157 13.52 7.24 -7.16
CA ALA A 157 12.86 8.28 -7.93
C ALA A 157 13.88 9.26 -8.54
N GLU A 158 14.84 9.74 -7.73
CA GLU A 158 15.92 10.62 -8.18
C GLU A 158 16.73 10.00 -9.33
N ARG A 159 17.06 8.70 -9.24
CA ARG A 159 17.82 7.97 -10.26
C ARG A 159 17.12 7.92 -11.61
N TYR A 160 15.79 7.84 -11.61
CA TYR A 160 14.98 7.81 -12.83
C TYR A 160 14.44 9.19 -13.23
N GLY A 161 14.86 10.26 -12.57
CA GLY A 161 14.39 11.61 -12.86
C GLY A 161 12.91 11.83 -12.55
N VAL A 162 12.35 11.09 -11.59
CA VAL A 162 10.98 11.26 -11.10
C VAL A 162 10.99 12.21 -9.91
N GLU A 163 10.28 13.32 -10.03
CA GLU A 163 10.06 14.25 -8.93
C GLU A 163 9.00 13.69 -7.97
N LEU A 164 9.32 13.68 -6.67
CA LEU A 164 8.36 13.38 -5.62
C LEU A 164 7.76 14.70 -5.15
N THR A 165 6.44 14.84 -5.26
CA THR A 165 5.69 15.97 -4.73
C THR A 165 5.10 15.58 -3.37
N ASP A 166 5.11 16.52 -2.43
CA ASP A 166 4.44 16.39 -1.13
C ASP A 166 2.91 16.34 -1.25
#